data_AF-A0A323U429-F1
#
_entry.id   AF-A0A323U429-F1
#
_cell.length_a   1.000
_cell.length_b   1.000
_cell.length_c   1.000
_cell.angle_alpha   90.00
_cell.angle_beta   90.00
_cell.angle_gamma   90.00
#
_symmetry.space_group_name_H-M   'P 1'
#
loop_
_entity.id
_entity.type
_entity.pdbx_description
1 polymer ?
#
loop_
_entity_poly.entity_id
_entity_poly.type
_entity_poly.pdbx_seq_one_letter_code
_entity_poly.pdbx_strand_id
1 'polypeptide(L)'
;MAQESAPALSEAEVTRLLAAARSEVLLEMSVFDDRAVAEGYRVAVGERGARGYILTRGDTAEIGASYLPWASILSGTGARLLAYTRGDYVVVDRQVAVIRETRMGLPVYRLEENPGRVAALVRQFVDAYRVARPYSVEGLVRRSAQKYVR
;
A
#
# COMPACT_ATOMS: atom_id res chain seq x y z
N MET A 1 -24.53 -14.52 15.73
CA MET A 1 -23.99 -13.28 16.36
C MET A 1 -23.96 -12.23 15.28
N ALA A 2 -24.75 -11.16 15.42
CA ALA A 2 -24.77 -10.06 14.46
C ALA A 2 -23.40 -9.36 14.52
N GLN A 3 -22.70 -9.35 13.40
CA GLN A 3 -21.43 -8.65 13.26
C GLN A 3 -21.78 -7.15 13.16
N GLU A 4 -21.65 -6.43 14.27
CA GLU A 4 -21.69 -4.96 14.25
C GLU A 4 -20.70 -4.49 13.20
N SER A 5 -21.22 -3.85 12.15
CA SER A 5 -20.41 -3.26 11.11
C SER A 5 -19.60 -2.14 11.76
N ALA A 6 -18.30 -2.38 12.01
CA ALA A 6 -17.42 -1.32 12.47
C ALA A 6 -17.58 -0.10 11.54
N PRO A 7 -17.65 1.13 12.09
CA PRO A 7 -17.85 2.32 11.28
C PRO A 7 -16.74 2.43 10.23
N ALA A 8 -17.14 2.75 8.98
CA ALA A 8 -16.19 2.95 7.90
C ALA A 8 -15.36 4.21 8.19
N LEU A 9 -14.04 4.13 8.00
CA LEU A 9 -13.17 5.29 8.10
C LEU A 9 -13.43 6.24 6.93
N SER A 10 -13.39 7.54 7.19
CA SER A 10 -13.26 8.56 6.16
C SER A 10 -11.84 8.58 5.58
N GLU A 11 -11.69 9.13 4.37
CA GLU A 11 -10.37 9.33 3.75
C GLU A 11 -9.41 10.13 4.66
N ALA A 12 -9.92 11.16 5.33
CA ALA A 12 -9.13 11.97 6.26
C ALA A 12 -8.67 11.19 7.50
N GLU A 13 -9.44 10.19 7.95
CA GLU A 13 -9.01 9.28 9.03
C GLU A 13 -7.95 8.30 8.54
N VAL A 14 -8.09 7.76 7.33
CA VAL A 14 -7.08 6.90 6.70
C VAL A 14 -5.75 7.64 6.57
N THR A 15 -5.75 8.85 5.98
CA THR A 15 -4.53 9.67 5.83
C THR A 15 -3.87 9.93 7.18
N ARG A 16 -4.64 10.34 8.19
CA ARG A 16 -4.11 10.65 9.53
C ARG A 16 -3.53 9.42 10.22
N LEU A 17 -4.19 8.27 10.12
CA LEU A 17 -3.76 7.03 10.75
C LEU A 17 -2.46 6.52 10.13
N LEU A 18 -2.34 6.54 8.80
CA LEU A 18 -1.10 6.16 8.12
C LEU A 18 0.04 7.14 8.41
N ALA A 19 -0.24 8.45 8.35
CA ALA A 19 0.75 9.50 8.65
C ALA A 19 1.29 9.43 10.09
N ALA A 20 0.58 8.76 11.01
CA ALA A 20 1.02 8.58 12.39
C ALA A 20 2.06 7.46 12.57
N ALA A 21 2.35 6.66 11.54
CA ALA A 21 3.31 5.56 11.60
C ALA A 21 4.68 6.04 12.09
N ARG A 22 5.28 5.29 13.02
CA ARG A 22 6.58 5.62 13.63
C ARG A 22 7.70 4.67 13.22
N SER A 23 7.37 3.44 12.85
CA SER A 23 8.32 2.38 12.58
C SER A 23 8.23 1.90 11.14
N GLU A 24 7.05 1.47 10.68
CA GLU A 24 6.86 0.97 9.34
C GLU A 24 5.41 1.01 8.85
N VAL A 25 5.28 1.03 7.52
CA VAL A 25 4.03 0.91 6.79
C VAL A 25 4.16 -0.26 5.81
N LEU A 26 3.29 -1.26 5.94
CA LEU A 26 3.20 -2.41 5.01
C LEU A 26 1.96 -2.22 4.13
N LEU A 27 2.15 -2.00 2.83
CA LEU A 27 1.07 -1.73 1.88
C LEU A 27 0.98 -2.86 0.87
N GLU A 28 -0.14 -3.58 0.84
CA GLU A 28 -0.49 -4.51 -0.24
C GLU A 28 -1.74 -4.02 -0.94
N MET A 29 -1.66 -3.71 -2.24
CA MET A 29 -2.80 -3.24 -3.02
C MET A 29 -2.77 -3.75 -4.45
N SER A 30 -3.91 -4.20 -4.96
CA SER A 30 -4.10 -4.65 -6.33
C SER A 30 -3.73 -3.55 -7.34
N VAL A 31 -4.17 -2.33 -7.07
CA VAL A 31 -3.74 -1.09 -7.72
C VAL A 31 -3.43 -0.10 -6.60
N PHE A 32 -2.21 0.46 -6.58
CA PHE A 32 -1.90 1.53 -5.64
C PHE A 32 -2.37 2.88 -6.23
N ASP A 33 -3.68 3.12 -6.25
CA ASP A 33 -4.35 4.30 -6.84
C ASP A 33 -5.14 5.12 -5.82
N ASP A 34 -5.00 4.79 -4.53
CA ASP A 34 -5.79 5.40 -3.47
C ASP A 34 -5.10 6.65 -2.91
N ARG A 35 -5.72 7.81 -3.10
CA ARG A 35 -5.16 9.10 -2.72
C ARG A 35 -4.94 9.21 -1.20
N ALA A 36 -5.91 8.78 -0.40
CA ALA A 36 -5.81 8.87 1.06
C ALA A 36 -4.65 8.02 1.59
N VAL A 37 -4.51 6.81 1.04
CA VAL A 37 -3.38 5.94 1.34
C VAL A 37 -2.05 6.55 0.90
N ALA A 38 -1.97 7.08 -0.33
CA ALA A 38 -0.75 7.66 -0.88
C ALA A 38 -0.27 8.89 -0.08
N GLU A 39 -1.19 9.79 0.30
CA GLU A 39 -0.88 10.95 1.13
C GLU A 39 -0.39 10.55 2.52
N GLY A 40 -1.06 9.58 3.15
CA GLY A 40 -0.64 9.05 4.46
C GLY A 40 0.75 8.40 4.40
N TYR A 41 0.98 7.57 3.37
CA TYR A 41 2.28 6.91 3.13
C TYR A 41 3.39 7.95 2.90
N ARG A 42 3.12 9.00 2.13
CA ARG A 42 4.05 10.12 1.90
C ARG A 42 4.55 10.72 3.20
N VAL A 43 3.63 11.04 4.11
CA VAL A 43 3.97 11.68 5.39
C VAL A 43 4.74 10.70 6.27
N ALA A 44 4.25 9.46 6.39
CA ALA A 44 4.90 8.43 7.20
C ALA A 44 6.35 8.17 6.77
N VAL A 45 6.56 7.90 5.49
CA VAL A 45 7.85 7.44 4.97
C VAL A 45 8.73 8.62 4.54
N GLY A 46 8.17 9.53 3.74
CA GLY A 46 8.91 10.65 3.16
C GLY A 46 9.23 11.77 4.14
N GLU A 47 8.34 12.08 5.08
CA GLU A 47 8.53 13.19 6.02
C GLU A 47 8.98 12.72 7.42
N ARG A 48 8.47 11.58 7.90
CA ARG A 48 8.71 11.09 9.26
C ARG A 48 9.73 9.96 9.36
N GLY A 49 10.20 9.44 8.22
CA GLY A 49 11.27 8.44 8.18
C GLY A 49 10.88 7.04 8.62
N ALA A 50 9.58 6.70 8.67
CA ALA A 50 9.14 5.32 8.83
C ALA A 50 9.59 4.48 7.62
N ARG A 51 9.78 3.17 7.82
CA ARG A 51 10.12 2.28 6.71
C ARG A 51 8.89 1.94 5.89
N GLY A 52 9.00 2.02 4.58
CA GLY A 52 7.90 1.75 3.67
C GLY A 52 8.10 0.43 2.93
N TYR A 53 7.11 -0.44 2.92
CA TYR A 53 7.15 -1.68 2.13
C TYR A 53 5.89 -1.78 1.28
N ILE A 54 6.06 -1.91 -0.03
CA ILE A 54 4.94 -1.94 -0.97
C ILE A 54 4.94 -3.28 -1.72
N LEU A 55 3.75 -3.89 -1.79
CA LEU A 55 3.39 -4.97 -2.68
C LEU A 55 2.21 -4.54 -3.56
N THR A 56 2.41 -4.60 -4.86
CA THR A 56 1.32 -4.37 -5.82
C THR A 56 1.43 -5.30 -7.01
N ARG A 57 0.39 -5.39 -7.83
CA ARG A 57 0.44 -6.25 -9.01
C ARG A 57 1.36 -5.67 -10.07
N GLY A 58 2.10 -6.55 -10.72
CA GLY A 58 3.05 -6.14 -11.77
C GLY A 58 2.38 -5.50 -12.99
N ASP A 59 1.13 -5.86 -13.30
CA ASP A 59 0.39 -5.36 -14.46
C ASP A 59 -0.33 -4.02 -14.21
N THR A 60 -0.45 -3.61 -12.95
CA THR A 60 -1.07 -2.33 -12.55
C THR A 60 -0.04 -1.31 -12.04
N ALA A 61 1.18 -1.77 -11.76
CA ALA A 61 2.28 -0.98 -11.19
C ALA A 61 2.54 0.38 -11.86
N GLU A 62 2.38 0.46 -13.19
CA GLU A 62 2.77 1.63 -14.00
C GLU A 62 1.59 2.22 -14.80
N ILE A 63 0.34 1.91 -14.45
CA ILE A 63 -0.81 2.57 -15.05
C ILE A 63 -0.84 4.05 -14.62
N GLY A 64 -1.46 4.93 -15.42
CA GLY A 64 -1.44 6.37 -15.17
C GLY A 64 -1.98 6.82 -13.81
N ALA A 65 -2.83 6.02 -13.17
CA ALA A 65 -3.37 6.28 -11.83
C ALA A 65 -2.50 5.73 -10.68
N SER A 66 -1.45 4.97 -10.98
CA SER A 66 -0.63 4.31 -9.96
C SER A 66 0.32 5.30 -9.26
N TYR A 67 0.26 5.33 -7.94
CA TYR A 67 1.21 6.03 -7.08
C TYR A 67 2.51 5.25 -6.85
N LEU A 68 2.61 3.98 -7.29
CA LEU A 68 3.81 3.17 -7.09
C LEU A 68 5.09 3.82 -7.61
N PRO A 69 5.16 4.36 -8.85
CA PRO A 69 6.41 4.91 -9.37
C PRO A 69 6.96 6.02 -8.48
N TRP A 70 6.10 6.94 -8.05
CA TRP A 70 6.46 8.01 -7.14
C TRP A 70 6.80 7.48 -5.73
N ALA A 71 5.98 6.61 -5.14
CA ALA A 71 6.21 6.13 -3.78
C ALA A 71 7.53 5.34 -3.65
N SER A 72 7.92 4.64 -4.72
CA SER A 72 9.12 3.81 -4.77
C SER A 72 10.43 4.59 -4.74
N ILE A 73 10.42 5.90 -5.07
CA ILE A 73 11.64 6.73 -5.02
C ILE A 73 11.83 7.39 -3.64
N LEU A 74 10.85 7.27 -2.74
CA LEU A 74 11.01 7.77 -1.37
C LEU A 74 12.10 6.97 -0.65
N SER A 75 12.99 7.69 0.03
CA SER A 75 14.01 7.06 0.86
C SER A 75 13.35 6.18 1.93
N GLY A 76 13.87 4.97 2.13
CA GLY A 76 13.29 4.00 3.06
C GLY A 76 12.12 3.18 2.52
N THR A 77 11.76 3.33 1.24
CA THR A 77 10.78 2.46 0.57
C THR A 77 11.44 1.25 -0.10
N GLY A 78 10.90 0.06 0.14
CA GLY A 78 11.15 -1.13 -0.66
C GLY A 78 9.88 -1.58 -1.40
N ALA A 79 9.81 -1.36 -2.71
CA ALA A 79 8.68 -1.77 -3.55
C ALA A 79 8.95 -3.11 -4.26
N ARG A 80 7.94 -3.99 -4.27
CA ARG A 80 7.98 -5.27 -4.97
C ARG A 80 6.65 -5.57 -5.68
N LEU A 81 6.72 -6.46 -6.66
CA LEU A 81 5.63 -6.81 -7.55
C LEU A 81 5.18 -8.25 -7.33
N LEU A 82 3.87 -8.42 -7.30
CA LEU A 82 3.16 -9.70 -7.22
C LEU A 82 2.45 -10.02 -8.54
N ALA A 83 2.15 -11.30 -8.76
CA ALA A 83 1.26 -11.74 -9.83
C ALA A 83 -0.22 -11.48 -9.47
N TYR A 84 -0.57 -11.62 -8.19
CA TYR A 84 -1.89 -11.35 -7.63
C TYR A 84 -1.75 -10.88 -6.19
N THR A 85 -2.68 -10.05 -5.73
CA THR A 85 -2.79 -9.62 -4.32
C THR A 85 -3.86 -10.42 -3.60
N ARG A 86 -3.72 -10.53 -2.27
CA ARG A 86 -4.71 -11.19 -1.40
C ARG A 86 -5.82 -10.24 -0.97
N GLY A 87 -5.55 -8.94 -1.02
CA GLY A 87 -6.48 -7.87 -0.73
C GLY A 87 -5.80 -6.51 -0.83
N ASP A 88 -6.58 -5.46 -0.62
CA ASP A 88 -6.09 -4.10 -0.50
C ASP A 88 -6.08 -3.71 0.97
N TYR A 89 -4.90 -3.61 1.56
CA TYR A 89 -4.74 -3.24 2.96
C TYR A 89 -3.41 -2.54 3.24
N VAL A 90 -3.39 -1.80 4.34
CA VAL A 90 -2.20 -1.16 4.88
C VAL A 90 -2.08 -1.50 6.36
N VAL A 91 -0.93 -2.01 6.78
CA VAL A 91 -0.62 -2.21 8.21
C VAL A 91 0.30 -1.09 8.67
N VAL A 92 -0.04 -0.49 9.81
CA VAL A 92 0.74 0.58 10.45
C VAL A 92 1.35 0.04 11.74
N ASP A 93 2.68 0.13 11.83
CA ASP A 93 3.47 -0.25 13.00
C ASP A 93 3.21 -1.68 13.54
N ARG A 94 2.67 -2.57 12.68
CA ARG A 94 2.18 -3.92 13.04
C ARG A 94 1.09 -3.95 14.11
N GLN A 95 0.45 -2.82 14.39
CA GLN A 95 -0.54 -2.68 15.46
C GLN A 95 -1.97 -2.62 14.94
N VAL A 96 -2.17 -1.89 13.84
CA VAL A 96 -3.49 -1.71 13.23
C VAL A 96 -3.40 -1.91 11.72
N ALA A 97 -4.50 -2.30 11.11
CA ALA A 97 -4.62 -2.37 9.66
C ALA A 97 -5.82 -1.59 9.15
N VAL A 98 -5.65 -0.90 8.03
CA VAL A 98 -6.73 -0.32 7.24
C VAL A 98 -6.96 -1.26 6.06
N ILE A 99 -8.19 -1.78 5.93
CA ILE A 99 -8.59 -2.66 4.84
C ILE A 99 -9.49 -1.87 3.91
N ARG A 100 -9.12 -1.80 2.63
CA ARG A 100 -9.90 -1.16 1.58
C ARG A 100 -10.76 -2.21 0.90
N GLU A 101 -12.06 -2.00 0.93
CA GLU A 101 -13.06 -2.76 0.21
C GLU A 101 -13.70 -1.89 -0.87
N THR A 102 -14.29 -2.50 -1.89
CA THR A 102 -15.10 -1.79 -2.87
C THR A 102 -16.58 -2.09 -2.61
N ARG A 103 -17.39 -1.06 -2.37
CA ARG A 103 -18.85 -1.19 -2.25
C ARG A 103 -19.53 -0.25 -3.23
N MET A 104 -20.34 -0.81 -4.13
CA MET A 104 -21.01 -0.06 -5.20
C MET A 104 -20.05 0.80 -6.03
N GLY A 105 -18.82 0.30 -6.26
CA GLY A 105 -17.79 1.02 -7.02
C GLY A 105 -17.03 2.10 -6.24
N LEU A 106 -17.34 2.31 -4.97
CA LEU A 106 -16.66 3.29 -4.11
C LEU A 106 -15.73 2.59 -3.10
N PRO A 107 -14.58 3.19 -2.76
CA PRO A 107 -13.71 2.69 -1.70
C PRO A 107 -14.40 2.84 -0.35
N VAL A 108 -14.36 1.79 0.45
CA VAL A 108 -14.80 1.77 1.85
C VAL A 108 -13.67 1.23 2.69
N TYR A 109 -13.33 1.94 3.75
CA TYR A 109 -12.21 1.59 4.61
C TYR A 109 -12.71 1.04 5.93
N ARG A 110 -12.16 -0.11 6.32
CA ARG A 110 -12.43 -0.72 7.62
C ARG A 110 -11.15 -0.73 8.44
N LEU A 111 -11.25 -0.29 9.69
CA LEU A 111 -10.20 -0.45 10.67
C LEU A 111 -10.21 -1.87 11.23
N GLU A 112 -9.03 -2.47 11.35
CA GLU A 112 -8.81 -3.74 12.03
C GLU A 112 -7.78 -3.53 13.15
N GLU A 113 -8.24 -3.71 14.39
CA GLU A 113 -7.45 -3.53 15.61
C GLU A 113 -7.24 -4.85 16.35
N ASN A 114 -7.85 -5.96 15.89
CA ASN A 114 -7.63 -7.25 16.52
C ASN A 114 -6.18 -7.71 16.30
N PRO A 115 -5.36 -7.86 17.37
CA PRO A 115 -3.93 -8.15 17.19
C PRO A 115 -3.65 -9.47 16.46
N GLY A 116 -4.51 -10.48 16.65
CA GLY A 116 -4.38 -11.76 15.97
C GLY A 116 -4.59 -11.65 14.45
N ARG A 117 -5.55 -10.83 14.02
CA ARG A 117 -5.81 -10.56 12.60
C ARG A 117 -4.74 -9.67 11.98
N VAL A 118 -4.31 -8.61 12.67
CA VAL A 118 -3.21 -7.76 12.21
C VAL A 118 -1.92 -8.57 12.07
N ALA A 119 -1.59 -9.41 13.06
CA ALA A 119 -0.41 -10.28 12.98
C ALA A 119 -0.50 -11.30 11.83
N ALA A 120 -1.70 -11.78 11.49
CA ALA A 120 -1.91 -12.64 10.33
C ALA A 120 -1.64 -11.90 9.02
N LEU A 121 -2.12 -10.66 8.88
CA LEU A 121 -1.82 -9.80 7.72
C LEU A 121 -0.32 -9.52 7.60
N VAL A 122 0.35 -9.19 8.70
CA VAL A 122 1.81 -8.96 8.71
C VAL A 122 2.56 -10.21 8.24
N ARG A 123 2.22 -11.40 8.74
CA ARG A 123 2.87 -12.65 8.30
C ARG A 123 2.68 -12.89 6.81
N GLN A 124 1.44 -12.77 6.33
CA GLN A 124 1.12 -12.94 4.92
C GLN A 124 1.89 -11.95 4.03
N PHE A 125 1.95 -10.68 4.46
CA PHE A 125 2.72 -9.64 3.80
C PHE A 125 4.20 -10.01 3.71
N VAL A 126 4.83 -10.36 4.84
CA VAL A 126 6.26 -10.66 4.90
C VAL A 126 6.62 -11.87 4.04
N ASP A 127 5.80 -12.92 4.08
CA ASP A 127 6.04 -14.12 3.28
C ASP A 127 5.90 -13.84 1.78
N ALA A 128 4.90 -13.05 1.38
CA ALA A 128 4.75 -12.59 0.01
C ALA A 128 5.93 -11.69 -0.41
N TYR A 129 6.34 -10.77 0.46
CA TYR A 129 7.40 -9.81 0.19
C TYR A 129 8.72 -10.49 -0.12
N ARG A 130 9.07 -11.53 0.64
CA ARG A 130 10.32 -12.30 0.48
C ARG A 130 10.48 -12.85 -0.94
N VAL A 131 9.40 -13.37 -1.53
CA VAL A 131 9.41 -14.03 -2.85
C VAL A 131 9.01 -13.12 -4.00
N ALA A 132 8.46 -11.93 -3.71
CA ALA A 132 8.04 -10.96 -4.71
C ALA A 132 9.21 -10.38 -5.52
N ARG A 133 8.96 -10.06 -6.79
CA ARG A 133 9.97 -9.47 -7.69
C ARG A 133 10.25 -8.02 -7.30
N PRO A 134 11.51 -7.58 -7.14
CA PRO A 134 11.83 -6.17 -6.92
C PRO A 134 11.25 -5.26 -8.01
N TYR A 135 10.69 -4.12 -7.61
CA TYR A 135 10.33 -3.05 -8.53
C TYR A 135 11.51 -2.08 -8.71
N SER A 136 11.73 -1.61 -9.93
CA SER A 136 12.71 -0.56 -10.23
C SER A 136 12.15 0.43 -11.25
N VAL A 137 12.23 1.71 -10.92
CA VAL A 137 11.82 2.81 -11.79
C VAL A 137 12.73 2.96 -13.01
N GLU A 138 13.98 2.49 -12.95
CA GLU A 138 14.89 2.51 -14.10
C GLU A 138 14.31 1.76 -15.32
N GLY A 139 13.54 0.71 -15.07
CA GLY A 139 12.82 -0.03 -16.11
C GLY A 139 11.77 0.84 -16.82
N LEU A 140 11.06 1.68 -16.07
CA LEU A 140 10.09 2.64 -16.61
C LEU A 140 10.80 3.71 -17.44
N VAL A 141 11.88 4.29 -16.92
CA VAL A 141 12.67 5.31 -17.64
C VAL A 141 13.22 4.76 -18.96
N ARG A 142 13.77 3.55 -18.95
CA ARG A 142 14.32 2.90 -20.14
C ARG A 142 13.26 2.62 -21.20
N ARG A 143 12.07 2.13 -20.81
CA ARG A 143 10.95 1.89 -21.74
C ARG A 143 10.40 3.19 -22.32
N SER A 144 10.28 4.23 -21.51
CA SER A 144 9.87 5.55 -21.96
C SER A 144 10.87 6.11 -22.98
N ALA A 145 12.18 6.06 -22.68
CA ALA A 145 13.22 6.49 -23.61
C ALA A 145 13.16 5.75 -24.96
N GLN A 146 12.97 4.42 -24.96
CA GLN A 146 12.82 3.63 -26.18
C GLN A 146 11.60 4.02 -27.03
N LYS A 147 10.53 4.54 -26.41
CA LYS A 147 9.32 5.00 -27.11
C LYS A 147 9.53 6.31 -27.87
N TYR A 148 10.48 7.15 -27.44
CA TYR A 148 10.81 8.43 -28.07
C TYR A 148 12.00 8.37 -29.05
N VAL A 149 12.67 7.21 -29.17
CA VAL A 149 13.75 6.96 -30.13
C VAL A 149 13.23 6.21 -31.37
N ARG A 150 11.92 6.30 -31.64
CA ARG A 150 11.28 5.77 -32.85
C ARG A 150 10.76 6.88 -33.73
#